data_AF-A0A090YBW3-F1
#
_entry.id   AF-A0A090YBW3-F1
#
_cell.length_a   1.000
_cell.length_b   1.000
_cell.length_c   1.000
_cell.angle_alpha   90.00
_cell.angle_beta   90.00
_cell.angle_gamma   90.00
#
_symmetry.space_group_name_H-M   'P 1'
#
loop_
_entity.id
_entity.type
_entity.pdbx_description
1 polymer ?
#
loop_
_entity_poly.entity_id
_entity_poly.type
_entity_poly.pdbx_seq_one_letter_code
_entity_poly.pdbx_strand_id
1 'polypeptide(L)'
;MEAKKEEDDKRKADEQKKLEEQQKAEEQKRLEEQRKQEEAKKQEQQKTAINTDKSTYEYELKTKIDAMIKECDEIWNQEWRSIWGEASKDPASVDQNALKEKMEAVSNRYDELSKKNIAFKDGEKLSDPVLKEKMEKFRVEFGLATNYRSNAGRAVTQGLKGLAPMKGRMEESQNPLNFQIKS
;
A
#
# COMPACT_ATOMS: atom_id res chain seq x y z
N MET A 1 8.78 -55.35 65.34
CA MET A 1 8.04 -55.35 64.05
C MET A 1 7.87 -53.94 63.46
N GLU A 2 8.17 -52.85 64.18
CA GLU A 2 7.99 -51.47 63.70
C GLU A 2 8.95 -51.04 62.57
N ALA A 3 10.23 -51.41 62.62
CA ALA A 3 11.23 -50.98 61.63
C ALA A 3 10.92 -51.43 60.18
N LYS A 4 10.23 -52.57 59.99
CA LYS A 4 9.81 -53.03 58.66
C LYS A 4 8.64 -52.24 58.09
N LYS A 5 7.81 -51.62 58.93
CA LYS A 5 6.61 -50.87 58.51
C LYS A 5 6.99 -49.46 58.04
N GLU A 6 7.99 -48.85 58.69
CA GLU A 6 8.52 -47.53 58.38
C GLU A 6 9.34 -47.50 57.08
N GLU A 7 10.05 -48.60 56.76
CA GLU A 7 10.79 -48.75 55.50
C GLU A 7 9.84 -48.96 54.29
N ASP A 8 8.69 -49.62 54.51
CA ASP A 8 7.66 -49.88 53.49
C ASP A 8 6.88 -48.60 53.14
N ASP A 9 6.51 -47.79 54.14
CA ASP A 9 5.86 -46.49 53.93
C ASP A 9 6.79 -45.47 53.24
N LYS A 10 8.09 -45.50 53.57
CA LYS A 10 9.09 -44.66 52.91
C LYS A 10 9.30 -45.04 51.44
N ARG A 11 9.27 -46.35 51.10
CA ARG A 11 9.33 -46.83 49.71
C ARG A 11 8.10 -46.42 48.90
N LYS A 12 6.90 -46.51 49.47
CA LYS A 12 5.67 -46.06 48.81
C LYS A 12 5.66 -44.57 48.54
N ALA A 13 6.15 -43.75 49.48
CA ALA A 13 6.27 -42.31 49.27
C ALA A 13 7.27 -41.96 48.16
N ASP A 14 8.40 -42.68 48.06
CA ASP A 14 9.41 -42.49 47.01
C ASP A 14 8.89 -42.91 45.62
N GLU A 15 8.18 -44.05 45.53
CA GLU A 15 7.50 -44.49 44.29
C GLU A 15 6.44 -43.50 43.84
N GLN A 16 5.63 -42.98 44.76
CA GLN A 16 4.57 -42.02 44.46
C GLN A 16 5.15 -40.69 43.95
N LYS A 17 6.26 -40.23 44.53
CA LYS A 17 6.98 -39.03 44.08
C LYS A 17 7.56 -39.21 42.67
N LYS A 18 8.13 -40.40 42.38
CA LYS A 18 8.65 -40.76 41.06
C LYS A 18 7.57 -40.80 39.99
N LEU A 19 6.38 -41.29 40.36
CA LEU A 19 5.21 -41.32 39.48
C LEU A 19 4.71 -39.90 39.16
N GLU A 20 4.64 -39.03 40.18
CA GLU A 20 4.26 -37.62 40.02
C GLU A 20 5.24 -36.86 39.12
N GLU A 21 6.54 -37.14 39.28
CA GLU A 21 7.60 -36.53 38.47
C GLU A 21 7.55 -37.02 37.01
N GLN A 22 7.24 -38.30 36.79
CA GLN A 22 6.98 -38.84 35.45
C GLN A 22 5.73 -38.20 34.81
N GLN A 23 4.64 -38.04 35.57
CA GLN A 23 3.41 -37.43 35.06
C GLN A 23 3.63 -35.96 34.66
N LYS A 24 4.35 -35.18 35.48
CA LYS A 24 4.72 -33.80 35.13
C LYS A 24 5.60 -33.72 33.89
N ALA A 25 6.56 -34.64 33.73
CA ALA A 25 7.41 -34.70 32.56
C ALA A 25 6.62 -35.07 31.28
N GLU A 26 5.64 -35.97 31.39
CA GLU A 26 4.76 -36.34 30.27
C GLU A 26 3.80 -35.19 29.89
N GLU A 27 3.27 -34.47 30.87
CA GLU A 27 2.42 -33.30 30.64
C GLU A 27 3.18 -32.16 29.95
N GLN A 28 4.43 -31.89 30.38
CA GLN A 28 5.30 -30.92 29.71
C GLN A 28 5.60 -31.31 28.27
N LYS A 29 5.89 -32.60 28.00
CA LYS A 29 6.08 -33.10 26.63
C LYS A 29 4.84 -32.88 25.76
N ARG A 30 3.64 -33.19 26.28
CA ARG A 30 2.37 -32.96 25.55
C ARG A 30 2.13 -31.48 25.24
N LEU A 31 2.42 -30.58 26.17
CA LEU A 31 2.29 -29.14 25.97
C LEU A 31 3.28 -28.61 24.91
N GLU A 32 4.53 -29.10 24.94
CA GLU A 32 5.53 -28.73 23.94
C GLU A 32 5.16 -29.26 22.53
N GLU A 33 4.61 -30.47 22.46
CA GLU A 33 4.15 -31.09 21.22
C GLU A 33 2.91 -30.37 20.64
N GLN A 34 1.97 -29.96 21.50
CA GLN A 34 0.85 -29.10 21.10
C GLN A 34 1.31 -27.74 20.59
N ARG A 35 2.28 -27.09 21.27
CA ARG A 35 2.86 -25.81 20.80
C ARG A 35 3.51 -25.95 19.44
N LYS A 36 4.29 -27.01 19.19
CA LYS A 36 4.90 -27.28 17.89
C LYS A 36 3.86 -27.50 16.78
N GLN A 37 2.78 -28.23 17.08
CA GLN A 37 1.69 -28.41 16.12
C GLN A 37 0.94 -27.11 15.81
N GLU A 38 0.70 -26.27 16.82
CA GLU A 38 0.06 -24.95 16.63
C GLU A 38 0.95 -24.00 15.81
N GLU A 39 2.26 -24.02 16.06
CA GLU A 39 3.23 -23.24 15.32
C GLU A 39 3.35 -23.70 13.85
N ALA A 40 3.36 -25.01 13.61
CA ALA A 40 3.33 -25.58 12.26
C ALA A 40 2.05 -25.19 11.50
N LYS A 41 0.88 -25.27 12.14
CA LYS A 41 -0.40 -24.83 11.55
C LYS A 41 -0.40 -23.34 11.21
N LYS A 42 0.17 -22.48 12.06
CA LYS A 42 0.32 -21.04 11.78
C LYS A 42 1.22 -20.78 10.58
N GLN A 43 2.35 -21.50 10.47
CA GLN A 43 3.25 -21.39 9.32
C GLN A 43 2.60 -21.85 8.02
N GLU A 44 1.82 -22.94 8.04
CA GLU A 44 1.12 -23.45 6.85
C GLU A 44 -0.01 -22.51 6.39
N GLN A 45 -0.77 -21.96 7.33
CA GLN A 45 -1.77 -20.93 7.05
C GLN A 45 -1.14 -19.66 6.46
N GLN A 46 0.00 -19.21 7.01
CA GLN A 46 0.75 -18.09 6.44
C GLN A 46 1.23 -18.38 5.01
N LYS A 47 1.79 -19.55 4.74
CA LYS A 47 2.23 -19.93 3.38
C LYS A 47 1.07 -19.95 2.38
N THR A 48 -0.08 -20.45 2.79
CA THR A 48 -1.30 -20.48 1.95
C THR A 48 -1.83 -19.08 1.68
N ALA A 49 -1.82 -18.20 2.69
CA ALA A 49 -2.21 -16.80 2.54
C ALA A 49 -1.26 -16.04 1.60
N ILE A 50 0.06 -16.21 1.75
CA ILE A 50 1.08 -15.61 0.86
C ILE A 50 0.90 -16.08 -0.59
N ASN A 51 0.62 -17.38 -0.80
CA ASN A 51 0.40 -17.91 -2.14
C ASN A 51 -0.86 -17.31 -2.80
N THR A 52 -1.93 -17.15 -2.00
CA THR A 52 -3.18 -16.53 -2.45
C THR A 52 -2.99 -15.05 -2.79
N ASP A 53 -2.33 -14.30 -1.90
CA ASP A 53 -2.04 -12.87 -2.10
C ASP A 53 -1.19 -12.59 -3.32
N LYS A 54 -0.20 -13.47 -3.60
CA LYS A 54 0.62 -13.37 -4.81
C LYS A 54 -0.25 -13.46 -6.07
N SER A 55 -1.15 -14.46 -6.12
CA SER A 55 -2.07 -14.60 -7.25
C SER A 55 -3.04 -13.42 -7.37
N THR A 56 -3.63 -12.97 -6.25
CA THR A 56 -4.50 -11.78 -6.23
C THR A 56 -3.75 -10.54 -6.75
N TYR A 57 -2.50 -10.34 -6.32
CA TYR A 57 -1.69 -9.23 -6.79
C TYR A 57 -1.38 -9.32 -8.30
N GLU A 58 -0.85 -10.44 -8.76
CA GLU A 58 -0.39 -10.62 -10.14
C GLU A 58 -1.52 -10.53 -11.17
N TYR A 59 -2.70 -11.07 -10.85
CA TYR A 59 -3.80 -11.17 -11.81
C TYR A 59 -4.88 -10.09 -11.67
N GLU A 60 -5.11 -9.53 -10.47
CA GLU A 60 -6.15 -8.51 -10.28
C GLU A 60 -5.57 -7.11 -10.07
N LEU A 61 -4.69 -6.95 -9.07
CA LEU A 61 -4.26 -5.62 -8.64
C LEU A 61 -3.26 -5.01 -9.62
N LYS A 62 -2.27 -5.79 -10.06
CA LYS A 62 -1.20 -5.31 -10.95
C LYS A 62 -1.77 -4.74 -12.24
N THR A 63 -2.74 -5.41 -12.87
CA THR A 63 -3.37 -4.91 -14.10
C THR A 63 -4.05 -3.56 -13.91
N LYS A 64 -4.74 -3.35 -12.78
CA LYS A 64 -5.39 -2.07 -12.47
C LYS A 64 -4.37 -0.97 -12.16
N ILE A 65 -3.32 -1.30 -11.41
CA ILE A 65 -2.21 -0.39 -11.10
C ILE A 65 -1.51 0.05 -12.37
N ASP A 66 -1.11 -0.91 -13.23
CA ASP A 66 -0.47 -0.63 -14.51
C ASP A 66 -1.35 0.24 -15.41
N ALA A 67 -2.66 -0.02 -15.45
CA ALA A 67 -3.60 0.80 -16.21
C ALA A 67 -3.67 2.25 -15.71
N MET A 68 -3.72 2.46 -14.39
CA MET A 68 -3.73 3.80 -13.79
C MET A 68 -2.42 4.56 -14.06
N ILE A 69 -1.27 3.89 -13.92
CA ILE A 69 0.05 4.46 -14.22
C ILE A 69 0.12 4.85 -15.70
N LYS A 70 -0.29 3.94 -16.60
CA LYS A 70 -0.31 4.19 -18.04
C LYS A 70 -1.19 5.38 -18.40
N GLU A 71 -2.40 5.47 -17.87
CA GLU A 71 -3.31 6.60 -18.12
C GLU A 71 -2.70 7.92 -17.59
N CYS A 72 -2.04 7.90 -16.43
CA CYS A 72 -1.32 9.06 -15.89
C CYS A 72 -0.18 9.53 -16.82
N ASP A 73 0.60 8.58 -17.34
CA ASP A 73 1.71 8.84 -18.27
C ASP A 73 1.23 9.31 -19.65
N GLU A 74 0.10 8.79 -20.12
CA GLU A 74 -0.52 9.22 -21.38
C GLU A 74 -0.96 10.68 -21.30
N ILE A 75 -1.68 11.07 -20.24
CA ILE A 75 -2.08 12.47 -20.00
C ILE A 75 -0.84 13.37 -19.96
N TRP A 76 0.22 12.92 -19.27
CA TRP A 76 1.46 13.68 -19.17
C TRP A 76 2.13 13.89 -20.53
N ASN A 77 2.39 12.79 -21.23
CA ASN A 77 3.24 12.81 -22.40
C ASN A 77 2.53 13.37 -23.63
N GLN A 78 1.23 13.08 -23.78
CA GLN A 78 0.47 13.45 -24.97
C GLN A 78 -0.21 14.81 -24.81
N GLU A 79 -0.79 15.09 -23.65
CA GLU A 79 -1.59 16.30 -23.46
C GLU A 79 -0.77 17.41 -22.80
N TRP A 80 -0.27 17.16 -21.58
CA TRP A 80 0.42 18.20 -20.82
C TRP A 80 1.72 18.63 -21.51
N ARG A 81 2.66 17.71 -21.70
CA ARG A 81 4.02 18.01 -22.17
C ARG A 81 4.03 18.64 -23.56
N SER A 82 3.12 18.20 -24.44
CA SER A 82 3.02 18.71 -25.82
C SER A 82 2.72 20.21 -25.85
N ILE A 83 1.82 20.68 -24.98
CA ILE A 83 1.39 22.08 -24.96
C ILE A 83 2.32 22.91 -24.07
N TRP A 84 2.81 22.31 -22.99
CA TRP A 84 3.53 23.02 -21.95
C TRP A 84 4.91 23.52 -22.37
N GLY A 85 5.58 22.84 -23.30
CA GLY A 85 6.93 23.23 -23.74
C GLY A 85 7.02 24.65 -24.33
N GLU A 86 5.97 25.09 -25.02
CA GLU A 86 5.87 26.45 -25.61
C GLU A 86 5.18 27.41 -24.63
N ALA A 87 4.03 27.02 -24.08
CA ALA A 87 3.24 27.85 -23.16
C ALA A 87 4.01 28.23 -21.88
N SER A 88 4.94 27.40 -21.42
CA SER A 88 5.77 27.66 -20.23
C SER A 88 6.77 28.81 -20.38
N LYS A 89 7.16 29.13 -21.62
CA LYS A 89 8.16 30.17 -21.91
C LYS A 89 7.51 31.53 -22.09
N ASP A 90 6.45 31.57 -22.90
CA ASP A 90 5.65 32.76 -23.13
C ASP A 90 4.17 32.37 -23.31
N PRO A 91 3.34 32.42 -22.25
CA PRO A 91 1.93 32.09 -22.34
C PRO A 91 1.13 33.04 -23.24
N ALA A 92 1.66 34.24 -23.54
CA ALA A 92 1.01 35.20 -24.42
C ALA A 92 1.27 34.87 -25.91
N SER A 93 2.31 34.07 -26.21
CA SER A 93 2.64 33.68 -27.59
C SER A 93 1.80 32.52 -28.11
N VAL A 94 1.00 31.88 -27.27
CA VAL A 94 0.12 30.76 -27.63
C VAL A 94 -1.35 31.19 -27.60
N ASP A 95 -2.22 30.45 -28.28
CA ASP A 95 -3.67 30.66 -28.20
C ASP A 95 -4.14 30.42 -26.76
N GLN A 96 -4.56 31.50 -26.09
CA GLN A 96 -4.93 31.47 -24.68
C GLN A 96 -6.23 30.71 -24.42
N ASN A 97 -7.18 30.73 -25.35
CA ASN A 97 -8.43 29.99 -25.22
C ASN A 97 -8.16 28.49 -25.39
N ALA A 98 -7.37 28.12 -26.40
CA ALA A 98 -6.99 26.72 -26.61
C ALA A 98 -6.14 26.18 -25.44
N LEU A 99 -5.21 26.99 -24.91
CA LEU A 99 -4.42 26.63 -23.72
C LEU A 99 -5.33 26.39 -22.51
N LYS A 100 -6.29 27.30 -22.26
CA LYS A 100 -7.24 27.18 -21.16
C LYS A 100 -8.07 25.91 -21.27
N GLU A 101 -8.70 25.66 -22.42
CA GLU A 101 -9.53 24.47 -22.63
C GLU A 101 -8.74 23.18 -22.41
N LYS A 102 -7.51 23.13 -22.94
CA LYS A 102 -6.62 21.97 -22.75
C LYS A 102 -6.21 21.79 -21.29
N MET A 103 -5.88 22.86 -20.57
CA MET A 103 -5.51 22.77 -19.15
C MET A 103 -6.70 22.38 -18.27
N GLU A 104 -7.90 22.85 -18.57
CA GLU A 104 -9.14 22.39 -17.92
C GLU A 104 -9.38 20.89 -18.19
N ALA A 105 -9.23 20.44 -19.44
CA ALA A 105 -9.37 19.04 -19.80
C ALA A 105 -8.34 18.14 -19.06
N VAL A 106 -7.05 18.50 -19.09
CA VAL A 106 -5.99 17.74 -18.39
C VAL A 106 -6.26 17.68 -16.88
N SER A 107 -6.67 18.80 -16.28
CA SER A 107 -7.00 18.84 -14.84
C SER A 107 -8.13 17.88 -14.49
N ASN A 108 -9.20 17.88 -15.29
CA ASN A 108 -10.34 16.98 -15.10
C ASN A 108 -9.94 15.50 -15.23
N ARG A 109 -9.10 15.15 -16.21
CA ARG A 109 -8.59 13.77 -16.36
C ARG A 109 -7.77 13.33 -15.15
N TYR A 110 -6.94 14.21 -14.59
CA TYR A 110 -6.21 13.91 -13.35
C TYR A 110 -7.14 13.81 -12.12
N ASP A 111 -8.21 14.61 -12.04
CA ASP A 111 -9.22 14.46 -11.00
C ASP A 111 -9.96 13.12 -11.09
N GLU A 112 -10.27 12.66 -12.30
CA GLU A 112 -10.87 11.35 -12.54
C GLU A 112 -9.93 10.22 -12.12
N LEU A 113 -8.64 10.31 -12.43
CA LEU A 113 -7.63 9.37 -11.96
C LEU A 113 -7.51 9.36 -10.43
N SER A 114 -7.51 10.53 -9.80
CA SER A 114 -7.50 10.67 -8.34
C SER A 114 -8.73 9.99 -7.72
N LYS A 115 -9.92 10.19 -8.29
CA LYS A 115 -11.16 9.51 -7.86
C LYS A 115 -11.07 7.99 -8.06
N LYS A 116 -10.56 7.51 -9.20
CA LYS A 116 -10.32 6.07 -9.46
C LYS A 116 -9.41 5.48 -8.39
N ASN A 117 -8.32 6.17 -8.04
CA ASN A 117 -7.40 5.73 -6.99
C ASN A 117 -8.03 5.72 -5.58
N ILE A 118 -8.87 6.70 -5.24
CA ILE A 118 -9.63 6.72 -3.99
C ILE A 118 -10.62 5.54 -3.92
N ALA A 119 -11.23 5.17 -5.05
CA ALA A 119 -12.12 4.02 -5.15
C ALA A 119 -11.37 2.66 -5.19
N PHE A 120 -10.08 2.66 -5.55
CA PHE A 120 -9.24 1.46 -5.62
C PHE A 120 -8.91 0.91 -4.23
N LYS A 121 -9.81 0.14 -3.63
CA LYS A 121 -9.63 -0.49 -2.30
C LYS A 121 -9.22 -1.96 -2.36
N ASP A 122 -8.84 -2.46 -3.55
CA ASP A 122 -8.53 -3.88 -3.75
C ASP A 122 -7.34 -4.38 -2.89
N GLY A 123 -6.48 -3.49 -2.39
CA GLY A 123 -5.45 -3.82 -1.42
C GLY A 123 -5.99 -4.40 -0.10
N GLU A 124 -7.25 -4.11 0.26
CA GLU A 124 -7.91 -4.67 1.46
C GLU A 124 -8.10 -6.18 1.37
N LYS A 125 -8.19 -6.74 0.14
CA LYS A 125 -8.35 -8.18 -0.13
C LYS A 125 -7.14 -9.02 0.26
N LEU A 126 -5.97 -8.40 0.36
CA LEU A 126 -4.74 -9.08 0.69
C LEU A 126 -4.77 -9.56 2.15
N SER A 127 -3.87 -10.47 2.53
CA SER A 127 -3.69 -10.93 3.91
C SER A 127 -2.34 -10.50 4.49
N ASP A 128 -1.31 -10.41 3.65
CA ASP A 128 0.06 -10.03 3.99
C ASP A 128 0.12 -8.54 4.37
N PRO A 129 0.55 -8.22 5.61
CA PRO A 129 0.57 -6.84 6.09
C PRO A 129 1.58 -5.96 5.35
N VAL A 130 2.71 -6.52 4.89
CA VAL A 130 3.74 -5.78 4.17
C VAL A 130 3.24 -5.42 2.77
N LEU A 131 2.55 -6.34 2.11
CA LEU A 131 1.97 -6.08 0.80
C LEU A 131 0.82 -5.08 0.88
N LYS A 132 -0.03 -5.14 1.91
CA LYS A 132 -1.04 -4.11 2.20
C LYS A 132 -0.43 -2.73 2.35
N GLU A 133 0.63 -2.63 3.16
CA GLU A 133 1.32 -1.37 3.38
C GLU A 133 1.87 -0.80 2.08
N LYS A 134 2.49 -1.64 1.23
CA LYS A 134 2.97 -1.22 -0.10
C LYS A 134 1.84 -0.74 -1.01
N MET A 135 0.70 -1.41 -1.00
CA MET A 135 -0.47 -0.99 -1.79
C MET A 135 -1.04 0.34 -1.30
N GLU A 136 -1.14 0.53 0.01
CA GLU A 136 -1.61 1.81 0.56
C GLU A 136 -0.62 2.94 0.27
N LYS A 137 0.69 2.69 0.41
CA LYS A 137 1.72 3.65 0.04
C LYS A 137 1.61 4.07 -1.42
N PHE A 138 1.47 3.11 -2.34
CA PHE A 138 1.24 3.40 -3.75
C PHE A 138 0.02 4.32 -3.94
N ARG A 139 -1.12 4.00 -3.31
CA ARG A 139 -2.34 4.81 -3.43
C ARG A 139 -2.14 6.23 -2.94
N VAL A 140 -1.48 6.41 -1.80
CA VAL A 140 -1.18 7.74 -1.25
C VAL A 140 -0.30 8.53 -2.20
N GLU A 141 0.82 7.95 -2.65
CA GLU A 141 1.77 8.63 -3.53
C GLU A 141 1.18 8.94 -4.92
N PHE A 142 0.44 8.00 -5.51
CA PHE A 142 -0.26 8.19 -6.77
C PHE A 142 -1.37 9.24 -6.66
N GLY A 143 -2.14 9.22 -5.57
CA GLY A 143 -3.17 10.22 -5.28
C GLY A 143 -2.59 11.62 -5.13
N LEU A 144 -1.46 11.76 -4.42
CA LEU A 144 -0.74 13.03 -4.32
C LEU A 144 -0.29 13.52 -5.69
N ALA A 145 0.36 12.67 -6.48
CA ALA A 145 0.88 13.04 -7.80
C ALA A 145 -0.23 13.49 -8.77
N THR A 146 -1.35 12.77 -8.83
CA THR A 146 -2.49 13.13 -9.67
C THR A 146 -3.13 14.44 -9.21
N ASN A 147 -3.31 14.66 -7.91
CA ASN A 147 -3.82 15.92 -7.36
C ASN A 147 -2.90 17.10 -7.67
N TYR A 148 -1.58 16.95 -7.54
CA TYR A 148 -0.63 18.02 -7.87
C TYR A 148 -0.72 18.42 -9.35
N ARG A 149 -0.82 17.44 -10.26
CA ARG A 149 -0.92 17.71 -11.69
C ARG A 149 -2.26 18.35 -12.07
N SER A 150 -3.36 17.94 -11.43
CA SER A 150 -4.65 18.63 -11.56
C SER A 150 -4.55 20.09 -11.10
N ASN A 151 -3.94 20.33 -9.93
CA ASN A 151 -3.76 21.68 -9.40
C ASN A 151 -2.87 22.55 -10.30
N ALA A 152 -1.82 21.97 -10.89
CA ALA A 152 -0.97 22.67 -11.85
C ALA A 152 -1.78 23.18 -13.05
N GLY A 153 -2.62 22.35 -13.67
CA GLY A 153 -3.48 22.80 -14.77
C GLY A 153 -4.49 23.87 -14.36
N ARG A 154 -5.07 23.74 -13.16
CA ARG A 154 -5.97 24.75 -12.59
C ARG A 154 -5.26 26.09 -12.34
N ALA A 155 -4.01 26.08 -11.88
CA ALA A 155 -3.21 27.29 -11.70
C ALA A 155 -3.06 28.06 -13.03
N VAL A 156 -2.71 27.36 -14.11
CA VAL A 156 -2.61 27.95 -15.45
C VAL A 156 -3.93 28.59 -15.87
N THR A 157 -5.02 27.83 -15.72
CA THR A 157 -6.38 28.31 -16.03
C THR A 157 -6.77 29.53 -15.19
N GLN A 158 -6.38 29.61 -13.92
CA GLN A 158 -6.63 30.77 -13.07
C GLN A 158 -5.88 32.01 -13.55
N GLY A 159 -4.61 31.84 -13.95
CA GLY A 159 -3.82 32.93 -14.53
C GLY A 159 -4.41 33.45 -15.83
N LEU A 160 -4.85 32.55 -16.72
CA LEU A 160 -5.52 32.91 -17.98
C LEU A 160 -6.88 33.59 -17.77
N LYS A 161 -7.59 33.28 -16.68
CA LYS A 161 -8.85 33.96 -16.29
C LYS A 161 -8.61 35.31 -15.60
N GLY A 162 -7.36 35.70 -15.34
CA GLY A 162 -7.02 36.91 -14.60
C GLY A 162 -7.38 36.85 -13.10
N LEU A 163 -7.62 35.65 -12.55
CA LEU A 163 -7.94 35.47 -11.13
C LEU A 163 -6.72 35.63 -10.22
N ALA A 164 -5.52 35.51 -10.80
CA ALA A 164 -4.24 35.70 -10.12
C ALA A 164 -3.16 36.08 -11.15
N PRO A 165 -2.02 36.65 -10.72
CA PRO A 165 -0.92 36.97 -11.63
C PRO A 165 -0.41 35.73 -12.37
N MET A 166 -0.41 35.78 -13.71
CA MET A 166 -0.04 34.65 -14.58
C MET A 166 1.36 34.12 -14.26
N LYS A 167 2.35 35.00 -14.06
CA LYS A 167 3.73 34.60 -13.76
C LYS A 167 3.82 33.66 -12.54
N GLY A 168 3.18 34.02 -11.43
CA GLY A 168 3.21 33.20 -10.22
C GLY A 168 2.51 31.85 -10.41
N ARG A 169 1.41 31.81 -11.18
CA ARG A 169 0.72 30.56 -11.50
C ARG A 169 1.50 29.66 -12.44
N MET A 170 2.22 30.25 -13.38
CA MET A 170 3.15 29.51 -14.25
C MET A 170 4.28 28.89 -13.44
N GLU A 171 4.90 29.64 -12.53
CA GLU A 171 5.93 29.11 -11.61
C GLU A 171 5.39 27.97 -10.73
N GLU A 172 4.19 28.13 -10.15
CA GLU A 172 3.52 27.11 -9.33
C GLU A 172 3.26 25.82 -10.12
N SER A 173 2.76 25.95 -11.35
CA SER A 173 2.50 24.80 -12.22
C SER A 173 3.77 24.07 -12.70
N GLN A 174 4.94 24.72 -12.65
CA GLN A 174 6.24 24.14 -13.01
C GLN A 174 6.97 23.49 -11.82
N ASN A 175 6.45 23.61 -10.60
CA ASN A 175 7.16 23.16 -9.43
C ASN A 175 7.51 21.66 -9.54
N PRO A 176 8.79 21.26 -9.44
CA PRO A 176 9.21 19.86 -9.53
C PRO A 176 8.56 18.95 -8.49
N LEU A 177 8.10 19.51 -7.36
CA LEU A 177 7.27 18.80 -6.38
C LEU A 177 5.95 18.28 -6.97
N ASN A 178 5.45 18.88 -8.06
CA ASN A 178 4.26 18.41 -8.77
C ASN A 178 4.51 17.15 -9.62
N PHE A 179 5.76 16.74 -9.82
CA PHE A 179 6.11 15.72 -10.82
C PHE A 179 6.81 14.48 -10.28
N GLN A 180 7.22 14.46 -9.00
CA GLN A 180 7.89 13.30 -8.41
C GLN A 180 6.89 12.30 -7.82
N ILE A 181 6.67 11.19 -8.53
CA ILE A 181 6.23 9.94 -7.90
C ILE A 181 7.50 9.30 -7.35
N LYS A 182 7.64 9.24 -6.03
CA LYS A 182 8.75 8.49 -5.41
C LYS A 182 8.41 7.00 -5.56
N SER A 183 9.04 6.34 -6.54
CA SER A 183 9.05 4.89 -6.70
C SER A 183 9.70 4.19 -5.50
#